data_AF-A0AAW7QNF1-F1
#
_entry.id   AF-A0AAW7QNF1-F1
#
_cell.length_a   1.000
_cell.length_b   1.000
_cell.length_c   1.000
_cell.angle_alpha   90.00
_cell.angle_beta   90.00
_cell.angle_gamma   90.00
#
_symmetry.space_group_name_H-M   'P 1'
#
loop_
_entity.id
_entity.type
_entity.pdbx_description
1 polymer ?
#
loop_
_entity_poly.entity_id
_entity_poly.type
_entity_poly.pdbx_seq_one_letter_code
_entity_poly.pdbx_strand_id
1 'polypeptide(L)' 'MPMLEVFYCGDQPPDYAHKRLFAAEASAIFQQIIGTPPGRLQLIVRVLAPEDTLAVLDSDPSDLAEAHNHQK' A
#
# COMPACT_ATOMS: atom_id res chain seq x y z
N MET A 1 -0.60 -15.81 14.44
CA MET A 1 -1.06 -15.67 13.03
C MET A 1 -0.12 -14.69 12.37
N PRO A 2 0.38 -14.95 11.15
CA PRO A 2 1.27 -14.01 10.48
C PRO A 2 0.51 -12.76 10.01
N MET A 3 1.23 -11.65 9.96
CA MET A 3 0.75 -10.36 9.47
C MET A 3 1.74 -9.82 8.44
N LEU A 4 1.21 -9.23 7.37
CA LEU A 4 1.97 -8.53 6.36
C LEU A 4 1.39 -7.12 6.20
N GLU A 5 2.24 -6.12 6.41
CA GLU A 5 1.92 -4.71 6.16
C GLU A 5 2.71 -4.22 4.96
N VAL A 6 2.01 -3.65 3.99
CA VAL A 6 2.59 -3.07 2.78
C VAL A 6 2.30 -1.58 2.79
N PHE A 7 3.37 -0.79 2.77
CA PHE A 7 3.31 0.65 2.60
C PHE A 7 3.83 0.97 1.21
N TYR A 8 3.00 1.63 0.39
CA TYR A 8 3.33 2.02 -0.97
C TYR A 8 3.19 3.52 -1.13
N CYS A 9 4.15 4.14 -1.80
CA CYS A 9 4.09 5.53 -2.25
C CYS A 9 4.64 5.59 -3.68
N GLY A 10 3.95 6.29 -4.57
CA GLY A 10 4.33 6.45 -5.98
C GLY A 10 3.20 7.02 -6.81
N ASP A 11 3.53 7.50 -8.01
CA ASP A 11 2.63 8.31 -8.85
C ASP A 11 1.38 7.56 -9.34
N GLN A 12 1.46 6.23 -9.42
CA GLN A 12 0.39 5.38 -9.93
C GLN A 12 0.02 4.31 -8.89
N PRO A 13 -0.88 4.64 -7.94
CA PRO A 13 -1.29 3.69 -6.93
C PRO A 13 -2.03 2.50 -7.57
N PRO A 14 -1.84 1.27 -7.04
CA PRO A 14 -2.50 0.10 -7.59
C PRO A 14 -4.01 0.18 -7.39
N ASP A 15 -4.75 -0.20 -8.42
CA ASP A 15 -6.20 -0.34 -8.35
C ASP A 15 -6.63 -1.57 -7.51
N TYR A 16 -7.94 -1.75 -7.38
CA TYR A 16 -8.52 -2.86 -6.62
C TYR A 16 -8.14 -4.24 -7.20
N ALA A 17 -8.09 -4.37 -8.52
CA ALA A 17 -7.79 -5.64 -9.17
C ALA A 17 -6.34 -6.08 -8.89
N HIS A 18 -5.39 -5.15 -8.99
CA HIS A 18 -3.99 -5.40 -8.65
C HIS A 18 -3.81 -5.73 -7.17
N LYS A 19 -4.47 -4.99 -6.26
CA LYS A 19 -4.45 -5.31 -4.82
C LYS A 19 -5.00 -6.70 -4.52
N ARG A 20 -6.06 -7.11 -5.21
CA ARG A 20 -6.66 -8.45 -5.07
C ARG A 20 -5.72 -9.55 -5.56
N LEU A 21 -5.09 -9.38 -6.72
CA LEU A 21 -4.10 -10.32 -7.26
C LEU A 21 -2.92 -10.48 -6.30
N PHE A 22 -2.38 -9.36 -5.81
CA PHE A 22 -1.31 -9.36 -4.81
C PHE A 22 -1.71 -10.11 -3.52
N ALA A 23 -2.93 -9.89 -3.01
CA ALA A 23 -3.41 -10.57 -1.80
C ALA A 23 -3.49 -12.10 -1.97
N ALA A 24 -3.94 -12.56 -3.14
CA ALA A 24 -3.99 -13.99 -3.46
C ALA A 24 -2.58 -14.60 -3.51
N GLU A 25 -1.65 -13.94 -4.19
CA GLU A 25 -0.27 -14.38 -4.32
C GLU A 25 0.45 -14.42 -2.96
N ALA A 26 0.30 -13.36 -2.15
CA ALA A 26 0.86 -13.32 -0.81
C ALA A 26 0.32 -14.46 0.05
N SER A 27 -1.00 -14.72 0.02
CA SER A 27 -1.58 -15.86 0.74
C SER A 27 -1.00 -17.20 0.29
N ALA A 28 -0.75 -17.38 -1.01
CA ALA A 28 -0.15 -18.60 -1.55
C ALA A 28 1.29 -18.79 -1.08
N ILE A 29 2.11 -17.74 -1.08
CA ILE A 29 3.49 -17.77 -0.54
C ILE A 29 3.48 -18.18 0.93
N PHE A 30 2.64 -17.55 1.75
CA PHE A 30 2.54 -17.84 3.18
C PHE A 30 2.03 -19.27 3.46
N GLN A 31 1.16 -19.79 2.61
CA GLN A 31 0.73 -21.19 2.66
C GLN A 31 1.88 -22.13 2.30
N GLN A 32 2.60 -21.87 1.21
CA GLN A 32 3.65 -22.74 0.71
C GLN A 32 4.86 -22.82 1.63
N ILE A 33 5.32 -21.68 2.17
CA ILE A 33 6.60 -21.61 2.89
C ILE A 33 6.46 -21.96 4.37
N ILE A 34 5.39 -21.51 5.01
CA ILE A 34 5.20 -21.68 6.46
C ILE A 34 3.87 -22.33 6.84
N GLY A 35 3.13 -22.86 5.87
CA GLY A 35 1.89 -23.60 6.14
C GLY A 35 0.72 -22.75 6.61
N THR A 36 0.71 -21.43 6.32
CA THR A 36 -0.40 -20.56 6.73
C THR A 36 -1.69 -20.96 6.00
N PRO A 37 -2.78 -21.33 6.71
CA PRO A 37 -4.03 -21.67 6.03
C PRO A 37 -4.63 -20.46 5.28
N PRO A 38 -5.31 -20.67 4.14
CA PRO A 38 -6.01 -19.61 3.43
C PRO A 38 -6.97 -18.84 4.35
N GLY A 39 -7.00 -17.51 4.20
CA GLY A 39 -7.83 -16.61 5.04
C GLY A 39 -7.27 -16.31 6.43
N ARG A 40 -6.10 -16.83 6.80
CA ARG A 40 -5.45 -16.57 8.11
C ARG A 40 -4.36 -15.49 8.07
N LEU A 41 -3.86 -15.17 6.88
CA LEU A 41 -2.92 -14.06 6.70
C LEU A 41 -3.66 -12.74 6.93
N GLN A 42 -3.21 -11.97 7.93
CA GLN A 42 -3.67 -10.61 8.11
C GLN A 42 -2.87 -9.71 7.17
N LEU A 43 -3.50 -9.19 6.12
CA LEU A 43 -2.86 -8.35 5.11
C LEU A 43 -3.44 -6.93 5.18
N ILE A 44 -2.55 -5.94 5.35
CA ILE A 44 -2.90 -4.52 5.29
C ILE A 44 -2.05 -3.86 4.21
N VAL A 45 -2.71 -3.20 3.26
CA VAL A 45 -2.05 -2.41 2.21
C VAL A 45 -2.44 -0.95 2.41
N ARG A 46 -1.45 -0.11 2.72
CA ARG A 46 -1.60 1.34 2.84
C ARG A 46 -0.88 2.02 1.67
N VAL A 47 -1.64 2.82 0.94
CA VAL A 47 -1.09 3.79 0.00
C VAL A 47 -0.87 5.07 0.78
N LEU A 48 0.36 5.53 0.82
CA LEU A 48 0.76 6.76 1.49
C LEU A 48 0.80 7.90 0.48
N ALA A 49 0.40 9.09 0.93
CA ALA A 49 0.60 10.30 0.15
C ALA A 49 2.10 10.68 0.18
N PRO A 50 2.66 11.28 -0.90
CA PRO A 50 4.07 11.64 -0.95
C PRO A 50 4.53 12.51 0.22
N GLU A 51 3.67 13.41 0.71
CA GLU A 51 3.93 14.30 1.85
C GLU A 51 4.14 13.56 3.19
N ASP A 52 3.60 12.34 3.33
CA ASP A 52 3.81 11.49 4.49
C ASP A 52 5.11 10.67 4.39
N THR A 53 5.90 10.88 3.35
CA THR A 53 7.15 10.17 3.08
C THR A 53 8.32 11.14 2.89
N LEU A 54 9.52 10.60 2.66
CA LEU A 54 10.70 11.44 2.37
C LEU A 54 10.60 12.18 1.03
N ALA A 55 9.67 11.82 0.13
CA ALA A 55 9.43 12.54 -1.13
C ALA A 55 9.04 14.02 -0.91
N VAL A 56 8.56 14.37 0.29
CA VAL A 56 8.28 15.76 0.69
C VAL A 56 9.51 16.67 0.57
N LEU A 57 10.73 16.13 0.66
CA LEU A 57 11.97 16.91 0.58
C LEU A 57 12.26 17.39 -0.85
N ASP A 58 11.74 16.68 -1.85
CA ASP A 58 11.94 16.98 -3.28
C ASP A 58 10.74 17.74 -3.89
N SER A 59 9.66 17.89 -3.12
CA SER A 59 8.43 18.56 -3.56
C SER A 59 8.55 20.08 -3.41
N ASP A 60 8.20 20.85 -4.45
CA ASP A 60 8.13 22.30 -4.33
C ASP A 60 6.94 22.68 -3.43
N PRO A 61 7.10 23.53 -2.41
CA PRO A 61 6.00 23.95 -1.52
C PRO A 61 4.76 24.51 -2.25
N SER A 62 4.87 24.96 -3.50
CA SER A 62 3.72 25.35 -4.32
C SER A 62 2.82 24.17 -4.73
N ASP A 63 3.37 22.98 -4.94
CA ASP A 63 2.63 21.80 -5.43
C ASP A 63 1.83 21.13 -4.31
N LEU A 64 2.25 21.32 -3.05
CA LEU A 64 1.59 20.78 -1.86
C LEU A 64 0.30 21.54 -1.49
N ALA A 65 0.14 22.78 -1.94
CA ALA A 65 -1.01 23.63 -1.62
C ALA A 65 -2.29 23.25 -2.41
N GLU A 66 -2.15 22.61 -3.57
CA GLU A 66 -3.28 22.24 -4.43
C GLU A 66 -4.00 20.96 -3.95
N ALA A 67 -3.27 20.03 -3.32
CA ALA A 67 -3.82 18.78 -2.79
C ALA A 67 -4.83 18.99 -1.65
N HIS A 68 -4.62 20.02 -0.80
CA HIS A 68 -5.46 20.28 0.36
C HIS A 68 -6.82 20.93 0.03
N ASN A 69 -7.02 21.49 -1.17
CA ASN A 69 -8.26 22.18 -1.55
C ASN A 69 -9.32 21.27 -2.19
N HIS A 70 -8.99 20.04 -2.58
CA HIS A 70 -9.93 19.10 -3.19
C HIS A 70 -10.67 18.19 -2.20
N GLN A 71 -10.48 18.41 -0.89
CA GLN A 71 -11.06 17.56 0.17
C GLN A 71 -12.07 18.29 1.06
N LYS A 72 -12.64 19.42 0.59
CA LYS A 72 -13.78 20.12 1.20
C LYS A 72 -15.06 19.97 0.39
#